data_AF-A0A5C6C699-F1
#
_entry.id   AF-A0A5C6C699-F1
#
_cell.length_a   1.000
_cell.length_b   1.000
_cell.length_c   1.000
_cell.angle_alpha   90.00
_cell.angle_beta   90.00
_cell.angle_gamma   90.00
#
_symmetry.space_group_name_H-M   'P 1'
#
loop_
_entity.id
_entity.type
_entity.pdbx_description
1 polymer ?
#
loop_
_entity_poly.entity_id
_entity_poly.type
_entity_poly.pdbx_seq_one_letter_code
_entity_poly.pdbx_strand_id
1 'polypeptide(L)'
;MKGFPLAYNTRFENLRGMLRRPPEPADPPSAAVTVYWRWRQPWVSGYKLPVESVIVSDSAIRRLVASLVPNYRAQLMTSSPPDDPDSSSPTSRENAVLLPSAEEAALMLRAAIGQIEFARQYTLQLLDATPRERWYEIPPGSVTNIAWQVGHLAVSEYGLMMFRIRGRRPDDLDLIPGRFRKTFGRGSTPPQSPSGHPSPTELLGKLNEVHQNAMNEVATLAPEVLLDDVEMPYAVYPCKLGAILFCPMHETLHAGQIGVTRRGLGLEPIR
;
A
#
# COMPACT_ATOMS: atom_id res chain seq x y z
N MET A 1 39.37 21.81 -62.10
CA MET A 1 40.74 21.89 -61.56
C MET A 1 40.61 22.08 -60.05
N LYS A 2 40.97 21.05 -59.26
CA LYS A 2 42.14 21.00 -58.35
C LYS A 2 41.97 21.94 -57.14
N GLY A 3 42.01 21.53 -55.87
CA GLY A 3 42.33 20.27 -55.21
C GLY A 3 42.53 20.54 -53.71
N PHE A 4 42.28 19.54 -52.86
CA PHE A 4 42.91 19.37 -51.53
C PHE A 4 44.44 19.34 -51.67
N PRO A 5 45.30 19.55 -50.63
CA PRO A 5 45.42 18.73 -49.39
C PRO A 5 45.92 19.55 -48.15
N LEU A 6 46.31 19.07 -46.96
CA LEU A 6 46.89 17.82 -46.43
C LEU A 6 46.73 17.79 -44.90
N ALA A 7 46.65 16.58 -44.34
CA ALA A 7 46.83 16.28 -42.92
C ALA A 7 48.32 16.29 -42.51
N TYR A 8 48.62 16.48 -41.22
CA TYR A 8 49.79 15.88 -40.58
C TYR A 8 49.49 15.42 -39.16
N ASN A 9 50.08 14.27 -38.86
CA ASN A 9 49.94 13.38 -37.73
C ASN A 9 51.28 13.38 -37.00
N THR A 10 51.33 13.51 -35.67
CA THR A 10 52.42 12.88 -34.88
C THR A 10 52.10 12.72 -33.40
N ARG A 11 52.02 11.43 -33.07
CA ARG A 11 52.19 10.71 -31.81
C ARG A 11 53.46 11.13 -31.04
N PHE A 12 53.37 11.24 -29.71
CA PHE A 12 54.51 11.01 -28.80
C PHE A 12 54.07 10.08 -27.67
N GLU A 13 54.67 8.90 -27.65
CA GLU A 13 54.71 7.99 -26.51
C GLU A 13 55.73 8.49 -25.48
N ASN A 14 55.47 8.28 -24.19
CA ASN A 14 56.54 7.89 -23.27
C ASN A 14 56.00 7.08 -22.09
N LEU A 15 56.53 5.86 -22.02
CA LEU A 15 56.37 4.86 -20.97
C LEU A 15 57.17 5.23 -19.71
N ARG A 16 56.55 5.10 -18.54
CA ARG A 16 57.26 4.75 -17.29
C ARG A 16 56.46 3.73 -16.47
N GLY A 17 56.92 2.48 -16.57
CA GLY A 17 57.23 1.55 -15.48
C GLY A 17 56.27 1.40 -14.29
N MET A 18 55.49 0.32 -14.35
CA MET A 18 55.36 -0.76 -13.35
C MET A 18 55.57 -0.40 -11.86
N LEU A 19 54.45 -0.24 -11.14
CA LEU A 19 54.24 -0.82 -9.81
C LEU A 19 52.74 -1.16 -9.69
N ARG A 20 52.39 -2.45 -9.76
CA ARG A 20 51.01 -2.93 -9.57
C ARG A 20 50.67 -2.81 -8.08
N ARG A 21 49.68 -1.98 -7.73
CA ARG A 21 49.00 -2.09 -6.44
C ARG A 21 48.11 -3.35 -6.46
N PRO A 22 48.06 -4.16 -5.38
CA PRO A 22 47.08 -5.24 -5.28
C PRO A 22 45.66 -4.66 -5.20
N PRO A 23 44.64 -5.39 -5.68
CA PRO A 23 43.25 -4.97 -5.55
C PRO A 23 42.84 -4.97 -4.07
N GLU A 24 42.11 -3.92 -3.66
CA GLU A 24 41.38 -3.87 -2.40
C GLU A 24 40.40 -5.05 -2.30
N PRO A 25 40.21 -5.68 -1.13
CA PRO A 25 39.18 -6.71 -0.98
C PRO A 25 37.80 -6.09 -1.18
N ALA A 26 36.99 -6.73 -2.01
CA ALA A 26 35.59 -6.35 -2.23
C ALA A 26 34.82 -6.38 -0.90
N ASP A 27 34.04 -5.33 -0.64
CA ASP A 27 33.05 -5.32 0.44
C ASP A 27 32.09 -6.51 0.27
N PRO A 28 31.76 -7.24 1.35
CA PRO A 28 30.74 -8.27 1.28
C PRO A 28 29.39 -7.61 0.92
N PRO A 29 28.54 -8.26 0.10
CA PRO A 29 27.26 -7.69 -0.27
C PRO A 29 26.46 -7.43 1.00
N SER A 30 25.94 -6.20 1.13
CA SER A 30 25.03 -5.85 2.22
C SER A 30 23.89 -6.86 2.22
N ALA A 31 23.79 -7.69 3.26
CA ALA A 31 22.64 -8.53 3.48
C ALA A 31 21.45 -7.59 3.70
N ALA A 32 20.68 -7.34 2.64
CA ALA A 32 19.41 -6.67 2.73
C ALA A 32 18.50 -7.59 3.57
N VAL A 33 18.36 -7.26 4.85
CA VAL A 33 17.37 -7.88 5.73
C VAL A 33 16.00 -7.45 5.22
N THR A 34 15.46 -8.27 4.32
CA THR A 34 14.07 -8.12 3.87
C THR A 34 13.19 -8.68 4.98
N VAL A 35 12.61 -7.79 5.77
CA VAL A 35 11.60 -8.15 6.78
C VAL A 35 10.31 -8.48 6.04
N TYR A 36 10.01 -9.77 5.87
CA TYR A 36 8.71 -10.23 5.41
C TYR A 36 7.70 -10.13 6.55
N TRP A 37 6.73 -9.22 6.41
CA TRP A 37 5.52 -9.24 7.23
C TRP A 37 4.62 -10.38 6.78
N ARG A 38 4.72 -11.53 7.45
CA ARG A 38 3.84 -12.67 7.22
C ARG A 38 2.50 -12.45 7.92
N TRP A 39 1.56 -11.78 7.25
CA TRP A 39 0.16 -11.86 7.61
C TRP A 39 -0.34 -13.28 7.34
N ARG A 40 -0.75 -14.00 8.39
CA ARG A 40 -1.49 -15.27 8.24
C ARG A 40 -2.80 -14.95 7.50
N GLN A 41 -2.91 -15.44 6.27
CA GLN A 41 -4.20 -15.59 5.58
C GLN A 41 -4.83 -16.91 6.07
N PRO A 42 -6.10 -16.95 6.48
CA PRO A 42 -6.85 -18.19 6.40
C PRO A 42 -7.32 -18.36 4.95
N TRP A 43 -7.15 -19.57 4.41
CA TRP A 43 -7.67 -20.07 3.12
C TRP A 43 -6.86 -19.77 1.85
N VAL A 44 -5.85 -20.61 1.57
CA VAL A 44 -5.69 -21.28 0.26
C VAL A 44 -5.16 -22.69 0.52
N SER A 45 -5.93 -23.70 0.10
CA SER A 45 -5.53 -25.11 0.12
C SER A 45 -4.44 -25.37 -0.93
N GLY A 46 -3.39 -26.08 -0.53
CA GLY A 46 -2.64 -26.96 -1.41
C GLY A 46 -1.48 -26.36 -2.21
N TYR A 47 -0.42 -25.89 -1.56
CA TYR A 47 0.95 -25.94 -2.11
C TYR A 47 1.96 -26.08 -0.97
N LYS A 48 2.72 -27.19 -0.94
CA LYS A 48 3.90 -27.36 -0.08
C LYS A 48 5.14 -27.01 -0.90
N LEU A 49 5.92 -26.03 -0.45
CA LEU A 49 7.33 -25.87 -0.83
C LEU A 49 8.21 -26.13 0.41
N PRO A 50 9.39 -26.75 0.25
CA PRO A 50 10.27 -27.05 1.37
C PRO A 50 11.21 -25.87 1.61
N VAL A 51 11.17 -25.26 2.79
CA VAL A 51 12.27 -24.40 3.26
C VAL A 51 12.41 -24.57 4.77
N GLU A 52 13.63 -24.89 5.21
CA GLU A 52 14.03 -24.93 6.62
C GLU A 52 13.69 -23.60 7.30
N SER A 53 12.89 -23.63 8.35
CA SER A 53 12.53 -22.45 9.14
C SER A 53 13.49 -22.29 10.31
N VAL A 54 14.26 -21.19 10.34
CA VAL A 54 14.90 -20.73 11.57
C VAL A 54 13.83 -20.05 12.43
N ILE A 55 13.52 -20.64 13.58
CA ILE A 55 12.61 -20.07 14.58
C ILE A 55 13.40 -19.08 15.44
N VAL A 56 13.13 -17.78 15.28
CA VAL A 56 13.67 -16.77 16.20
C VAL A 56 12.71 -16.66 17.39
N SER A 57 13.22 -16.93 18.59
CA SER A 57 12.41 -16.89 19.81
C SER A 57 12.05 -15.46 20.22
N ASP A 58 10.91 -15.32 20.91
CA ASP A 58 10.37 -14.04 21.43
C ASP A 58 11.38 -13.25 22.28
N SER A 59 12.33 -13.96 22.89
CA SER A 59 13.44 -13.37 23.66
C SER A 59 14.43 -12.57 22.81
N ALA A 60 14.65 -12.95 21.55
CA ALA A 60 15.54 -12.24 20.64
C ALA A 60 14.89 -10.96 20.11
N ILE A 61 13.58 -10.99 19.85
CA ILE A 61 12.80 -9.83 19.43
C ILE A 61 12.75 -8.78 20.54
N ARG A 62 12.51 -9.21 21.79
CA ARG A 62 12.51 -8.31 22.96
C ARG A 62 13.87 -7.63 23.20
N ARG A 63 14.98 -8.34 22.98
CA ARG A 63 16.33 -7.77 23.06
C ARG A 63 16.59 -6.73 21.96
N LEU A 64 16.12 -6.98 20.74
CA LEU A 64 16.27 -6.05 19.63
C LEU A 64 15.46 -4.76 19.86
N VAL A 65 14.20 -4.89 20.31
CA VAL A 65 13.34 -3.74 20.63
C VAL A 65 13.91 -2.93 21.80
N ALA A 66 14.44 -3.58 22.84
CA ALA A 66 15.09 -2.91 23.96
C ALA A 66 16.36 -2.15 23.57
N SER A 67 17.05 -2.55 22.49
CA SER A 67 18.24 -1.85 22.00
C SER A 67 17.94 -0.60 21.16
N LEU A 68 16.71 -0.46 20.67
CA LEU A 68 16.31 0.61 19.74
C LEU A 68 15.55 1.77 20.43
N VAL A 69 15.15 1.62 21.70
CA VAL A 69 14.41 2.65 22.46
C VAL A 69 15.00 2.79 23.87
N PRO A 70 15.85 3.80 24.14
CA PRO A 70 16.61 3.87 25.39
C PRO A 70 15.78 4.02 26.69
N ASN A 71 14.48 4.29 26.61
CA ASN A 71 13.67 4.67 27.77
C ASN A 71 12.58 3.65 28.18
N TYR A 72 12.55 2.44 27.63
CA TYR A 72 11.53 1.45 28.01
C TYR A 72 11.75 0.85 29.43
N ARG A 73 12.90 1.10 30.05
CA ARG A 73 13.28 0.50 31.34
C ARG A 73 12.81 1.29 32.57
N ALA A 74 12.39 2.55 32.41
CA ALA A 74 12.09 3.43 33.55
C ALA A 74 10.66 3.28 34.13
N GLN A 75 9.74 2.59 33.45
CA GLN A 75 8.35 2.46 33.90
C GLN A 75 8.01 1.14 34.60
N LEU A 76 8.97 0.22 34.76
CA LEU A 76 8.72 -1.12 35.34
C LEU A 76 9.35 -1.37 36.72
N MET A 77 9.89 -0.34 37.39
CA MET A 77 10.63 -0.52 38.66
C MET A 77 10.13 0.33 39.84
N THR A 78 8.83 0.63 39.93
CA THR A 78 8.25 1.23 41.14
C THR A 78 6.88 0.65 41.48
N SER A 79 6.82 -0.64 41.85
CA SER A 79 5.86 -1.17 42.82
C SER A 79 6.02 -2.69 42.91
N SER A 80 6.64 -3.19 43.98
CA SER A 80 6.43 -4.56 44.42
C SER A 80 5.28 -4.55 45.43
N PRO A 81 4.18 -5.29 45.24
CA PRO A 81 3.23 -5.57 46.31
C PRO A 81 3.71 -6.79 47.13
N PRO A 82 3.26 -6.92 48.40
CA PRO A 82 3.59 -8.06 49.23
C PRO A 82 2.77 -9.30 48.81
N ASP A 83 3.31 -10.48 49.11
CA ASP A 83 2.74 -11.79 48.81
C ASP A 83 1.31 -11.94 49.37
N ASP A 84 0.35 -12.28 48.50
CA ASP A 84 -1.01 -12.68 48.87
C ASP A 84 -1.27 -14.11 48.33
N PRO A 85 -1.57 -15.11 49.18
CA PRO A 85 -1.75 -16.49 48.77
C PRO A 85 -3.21 -16.74 48.40
N ASP A 86 -3.66 -16.25 47.25
CA ASP A 86 -4.88 -16.76 46.64
C ASP A 86 -4.72 -16.86 45.12
N SER A 87 -4.41 -18.08 44.68
CA SER A 87 -4.15 -18.44 43.30
C SER A 87 -5.47 -18.73 42.58
N SER A 88 -6.03 -17.69 41.95
CA SER A 88 -6.92 -17.89 40.81
C SER A 88 -6.23 -17.38 39.54
N SER A 89 -6.07 -18.29 38.58
CA SER A 89 -5.29 -18.11 37.35
C SER A 89 -5.77 -16.93 36.49
N PRO A 90 -4.86 -16.26 35.76
CA PRO A 90 -5.21 -15.08 34.96
C PRO A 90 -6.01 -15.53 33.73
N THR A 91 -7.32 -15.28 33.73
CA THR A 91 -8.09 -15.27 32.49
C THR A 91 -7.54 -14.15 31.63
N SER A 92 -7.09 -14.52 30.43
CA SER A 92 -6.73 -13.62 29.34
C SER A 92 -7.76 -12.51 29.23
N ARG A 93 -7.41 -11.29 29.66
CA ARG A 93 -8.10 -10.09 29.19
C ARG A 93 -7.86 -10.03 27.69
N GLU A 94 -8.78 -10.57 26.90
CA GLU A 94 -8.95 -10.16 25.52
C GLU A 94 -8.99 -8.64 25.53
N ASN A 95 -8.02 -8.00 24.91
CA ASN A 95 -8.07 -6.57 24.64
C ASN A 95 -9.19 -6.35 23.61
N ALA A 96 -10.44 -6.39 24.06
CA ALA A 96 -11.58 -6.02 23.25
C ALA A 96 -11.37 -4.57 22.83
N VAL A 97 -11.31 -4.33 21.52
CA VAL A 97 -11.23 -2.98 20.98
C VAL A 97 -12.50 -2.25 21.41
N LEU A 98 -12.37 -1.22 22.24
CA LEU A 98 -13.51 -0.39 22.63
C LEU A 98 -13.97 0.39 21.39
N LEU A 99 -15.19 0.09 20.92
CA LEU A 99 -15.82 0.83 19.83
C LEU A 99 -16.20 2.24 20.29
N PRO A 100 -16.20 3.23 19.38
CA PRO A 100 -16.72 4.56 19.68
C PRO A 100 -18.23 4.49 19.94
N SER A 101 -18.76 5.48 20.66
CA SER A 101 -20.19 5.73 20.72
C SER A 101 -20.74 6.11 19.33
N ALA A 102 -22.06 6.05 19.16
CA ALA A 102 -22.71 6.46 17.91
C ALA A 102 -22.42 7.94 17.57
N GLU A 103 -22.39 8.83 18.57
CA GLU A 103 -22.06 10.24 18.38
C GLU A 103 -20.61 10.43 17.90
N GLU A 104 -19.64 9.75 18.54
CA GLU A 104 -18.25 9.77 18.12
C GLU A 104 -18.07 9.19 16.71
N ALA A 105 -18.78 8.10 16.39
CA ALA A 105 -18.76 7.50 15.06
C ALA A 105 -19.25 8.48 13.98
N ALA A 106 -20.32 9.24 14.25
CA ALA A 106 -20.83 10.26 13.33
C ALA A 106 -19.81 11.39 13.09
N LEU A 107 -19.10 11.83 14.14
CA LEU A 107 -18.04 12.83 14.02
C LEU A 107 -16.84 12.30 13.23
N MET A 108 -16.42 11.05 13.49
CA MET A 108 -15.35 10.38 12.76
C MET A 108 -15.70 10.17 11.29
N LEU A 109 -16.95 9.80 10.97
CA LEU A 109 -17.42 9.70 9.60
C LEU A 109 -17.30 11.04 8.86
N ARG A 110 -17.71 12.14 9.49
CA ARG A 110 -17.58 13.49 8.89
C ARG A 110 -16.12 13.82 8.58
N ALA A 111 -15.21 13.49 9.49
CA ALA A 111 -13.77 13.69 9.26
C ALA A 111 -13.25 12.79 8.13
N ALA A 112 -13.68 11.52 8.08
CA ALA A 112 -13.29 10.57 7.04
C ALA A 112 -13.75 11.05 5.65
N ILE A 113 -14.96 11.58 5.52
CA ILE A 113 -15.49 12.16 4.28
C ILE A 113 -14.55 13.27 3.76
N GLY A 114 -14.16 14.22 4.61
CA GLY A 114 -13.22 15.28 4.21
C GLY A 114 -11.83 14.74 3.80
N GLN A 115 -11.36 13.68 4.46
CA GLN A 115 -10.10 13.02 4.08
C GLN A 115 -10.21 12.28 2.74
N ILE A 116 -11.35 11.66 2.45
CA ILE A 116 -11.62 10.96 1.19
C ILE A 116 -11.64 11.98 0.05
N GLU A 117 -12.33 13.10 0.22
CA GLU A 117 -12.36 14.18 -0.77
C GLU A 117 -10.96 14.74 -1.03
N PHE A 118 -10.17 15.00 0.02
CA PHE A 118 -8.80 15.43 -0.13
C PHE A 118 -7.94 14.41 -0.88
N ALA A 119 -7.98 13.13 -0.48
CA ALA A 119 -7.24 12.06 -1.13
C ALA A 119 -7.63 11.94 -2.61
N ARG A 120 -8.93 12.03 -2.92
CA ARG A 120 -9.43 12.02 -4.29
C ARG A 120 -8.91 13.17 -5.11
N GLN A 121 -8.99 14.41 -4.62
CA GLN A 121 -8.48 15.56 -5.35
C GLN A 121 -6.98 15.47 -5.59
N TYR A 122 -6.23 14.96 -4.60
CA TYR A 122 -4.80 14.72 -4.75
C TYR A 122 -4.50 13.68 -5.83
N THR A 123 -5.21 12.54 -5.83
CA THR A 123 -5.12 11.52 -6.88
C THR A 123 -5.43 12.10 -8.25
N LEU A 124 -6.54 12.86 -8.39
CA LEU A 124 -6.95 13.43 -9.66
C LEU A 124 -5.91 14.41 -10.23
N GLN A 125 -5.26 15.22 -9.39
CA GLN A 125 -4.15 16.09 -9.83
C GLN A 125 -2.97 15.31 -10.39
N LEU A 126 -2.62 14.17 -9.78
CA LEU A 126 -1.58 13.29 -10.32
C LEU A 126 -2.01 12.70 -11.68
N LEU A 127 -3.26 12.28 -11.80
CA LEU A 127 -3.79 11.65 -13.01
C LEU A 127 -3.93 12.65 -14.17
N ASP A 128 -4.37 13.88 -13.90
CA ASP A 128 -4.55 14.94 -14.89
C ASP A 128 -3.23 15.28 -15.60
N ALA A 129 -2.16 15.39 -14.83
CA ALA A 129 -0.83 15.63 -15.36
C ALA A 129 -0.13 14.35 -15.88
N THR A 130 -0.82 13.20 -15.95
CA THR A 130 -0.28 11.94 -16.50
C THR A 130 -0.81 11.74 -17.93
N PRO A 131 0.05 11.70 -18.95
CA PRO A 131 -0.39 11.43 -20.32
C PRO A 131 -1.10 10.08 -20.41
N ARG A 132 -2.31 10.05 -20.99
CA ARG A 132 -3.25 8.92 -20.94
C ARG A 132 -2.71 7.70 -21.68
N GLU A 133 -2.03 7.94 -22.79
CA GLU A 133 -1.36 6.94 -23.61
C GLU A 133 -0.32 6.11 -22.83
N ARG A 134 0.20 6.65 -21.74
CA ARG A 134 1.22 5.99 -20.91
C ARG A 134 0.65 5.18 -19.75
N TRP A 135 -0.68 5.15 -19.58
CA TRP A 135 -1.28 4.55 -18.38
C TRP A 135 -1.01 3.06 -18.23
N TYR A 136 -0.81 2.35 -19.34
CA TYR A 136 -0.54 0.92 -19.37
C TYR A 136 0.97 0.59 -19.33
N GLU A 137 1.85 1.59 -19.41
CA GLU A 137 3.29 1.39 -19.32
C GLU A 137 3.70 1.02 -17.88
N ILE A 138 4.44 -0.08 -17.72
CA ILE A 138 5.11 -0.42 -16.47
C ILE A 138 6.56 0.10 -16.55
N PRO A 139 6.96 1.07 -15.72
CA PRO A 139 8.35 1.53 -15.66
C PRO A 139 9.33 0.39 -15.37
N PRO A 140 10.58 0.46 -15.86
CA PRO A 140 11.62 -0.48 -15.47
C PRO A 140 11.76 -0.58 -13.94
N GLY A 141 11.76 -1.81 -13.41
CA GLY A 141 11.85 -2.07 -11.97
C GLY A 141 10.55 -1.84 -11.19
N SER A 142 9.47 -1.39 -11.83
CA SER A 142 8.14 -1.30 -11.23
C SER A 142 7.36 -2.60 -11.42
N VAL A 143 6.36 -2.81 -10.55
CA VAL A 143 5.40 -3.92 -10.63
C VAL A 143 3.98 -3.44 -10.95
N THR A 144 3.81 -2.16 -11.27
CA THR A 144 2.50 -1.52 -11.48
C THR A 144 2.54 -0.43 -12.54
N ASN A 145 1.36 -0.05 -13.03
CA ASN A 145 1.12 1.05 -13.95
C ASN A 145 -0.10 1.86 -13.52
N ILE A 146 -0.32 3.01 -14.15
CA ILE A 146 -1.37 3.96 -13.76
C ILE A 146 -2.76 3.37 -13.98
N ALA A 147 -2.97 2.64 -15.08
CA ALA A 147 -4.25 1.99 -15.38
C ALA A 147 -4.67 1.03 -14.27
N TRP A 148 -3.74 0.22 -13.78
CA TRP A 148 -4.01 -0.69 -12.68
C TRP A 148 -4.30 0.04 -11.39
N GLN A 149 -3.55 1.12 -11.07
CA GLN A 149 -3.82 1.90 -9.86
C GLN A 149 -5.23 2.51 -9.86
N VAL A 150 -5.64 3.10 -10.98
CA VAL A 150 -6.99 3.70 -11.11
C VAL A 150 -8.07 2.64 -11.03
N GLY A 151 -7.92 1.52 -11.75
CA GLY A 151 -8.86 0.41 -11.67
C GLY A 151 -8.92 -0.20 -10.27
N HIS A 152 -7.78 -0.30 -9.58
CA HIS A 152 -7.69 -0.84 -8.23
C HIS A 152 -8.38 0.07 -7.22
N LEU A 153 -8.18 1.39 -7.31
CA LEU A 153 -8.87 2.37 -6.49
C LEU A 153 -10.39 2.23 -6.63
N ALA A 154 -10.92 2.09 -7.86
CA ALA A 154 -12.35 1.89 -8.08
C ALA A 154 -12.87 0.59 -7.44
N VAL A 155 -12.13 -0.52 -7.53
CA VAL A 155 -12.50 -1.79 -6.88
C VAL A 155 -12.48 -1.67 -5.36
N SER A 156 -11.44 -1.02 -4.82
CA SER A 156 -11.22 -0.91 -3.37
C SER A 156 -12.20 0.05 -2.71
N GLU A 157 -12.50 1.20 -3.32
CA GLU A 157 -13.50 2.14 -2.80
C GLU A 157 -14.90 1.52 -2.78
N TYR A 158 -15.32 0.85 -3.87
CA TYR A 158 -16.56 0.06 -3.88
C TYR A 158 -16.56 -0.98 -2.74
N GLY A 159 -15.44 -1.68 -2.57
CA GLY A 159 -15.29 -2.69 -1.52
C GLY A 159 -15.48 -2.11 -0.13
N LEU A 160 -14.81 -1.01 0.18
CA LEU A 160 -14.76 -0.39 1.51
C LEU A 160 -16.03 0.38 1.86
N MET A 161 -16.60 1.12 0.91
CA MET A 161 -17.67 2.09 1.18
C MET A 161 -19.05 1.65 0.74
N MET A 162 -19.18 0.56 -0.02
CA MET A 162 -20.49 0.04 -0.46
C MET A 162 -20.66 -1.42 -0.08
N PHE A 163 -19.79 -2.30 -0.57
CA PHE A 163 -19.93 -3.74 -0.34
C PHE A 163 -19.86 -4.12 1.14
N ARG A 164 -18.93 -3.54 1.91
CA ARG A 164 -18.85 -3.78 3.37
C ARG A 164 -19.97 -3.15 4.17
N ILE A 165 -20.62 -2.14 3.62
CA ILE A 165 -21.68 -1.39 4.30
C ILE A 165 -23.03 -2.08 4.14
N ARG A 166 -23.35 -2.50 2.92
CA ARG A 166 -24.68 -2.98 2.54
C ARG A 166 -24.69 -4.32 1.78
N GLY A 167 -23.54 -4.97 1.67
CA GLY A 167 -23.39 -6.14 0.81
C GLY A 167 -23.47 -5.78 -0.68
N ARG A 168 -23.48 -6.81 -1.52
CA ARG A 168 -23.64 -6.66 -2.97
C ARG A 168 -25.12 -6.54 -3.34
N ARG A 169 -25.47 -5.50 -4.10
CA ARG A 169 -26.77 -5.33 -4.77
C ARG A 169 -26.67 -5.73 -6.25
N PRO A 170 -27.79 -6.02 -6.94
CA PRO A 170 -27.80 -6.39 -8.35
C PRO A 170 -27.08 -5.37 -9.25
N ASP A 171 -27.38 -4.08 -9.08
CA ASP A 171 -26.81 -2.99 -9.90
C ASP A 171 -25.28 -2.86 -9.74
N ASP A 172 -24.71 -3.39 -8.65
CA ASP A 172 -23.26 -3.38 -8.44
C ASP A 172 -22.52 -4.30 -9.44
N LEU A 173 -23.22 -5.23 -10.09
CA LEU A 173 -22.65 -6.10 -11.13
C LEU A 173 -22.29 -5.33 -12.40
N ASP A 174 -23.01 -4.25 -12.69
CA ASP A 174 -22.70 -3.35 -13.80
C ASP A 174 -21.67 -2.30 -13.38
N LEU A 175 -21.73 -1.85 -12.12
CA LEU A 175 -20.75 -0.93 -11.56
C LEU A 175 -19.36 -1.57 -11.52
N ILE A 176 -19.18 -2.71 -10.84
CA ILE A 176 -17.92 -3.46 -10.76
C ILE A 176 -18.12 -4.89 -11.28
N PRO A 177 -18.07 -5.10 -12.61
CA PRO A 177 -18.20 -6.42 -13.20
C PRO A 177 -17.13 -7.39 -12.70
N GLY A 178 -17.46 -8.69 -12.66
CA GLY A 178 -16.53 -9.73 -12.19
C GLY A 178 -15.19 -9.73 -12.92
N ARG A 179 -15.17 -9.45 -14.23
CA ARG A 179 -13.95 -9.29 -15.02
C ARG A 179 -13.10 -8.10 -14.53
N PHE A 180 -13.72 -6.97 -14.24
CA PHE A 180 -13.05 -5.76 -13.77
C PHE A 180 -12.41 -6.01 -12.41
N ARG A 181 -13.19 -6.60 -11.48
CA ARG A 181 -12.69 -7.00 -10.17
C ARG A 181 -11.53 -8.00 -10.24
N LYS A 182 -11.56 -8.94 -11.20
CA LYS A 182 -10.46 -9.91 -11.38
C LYS A 182 -9.20 -9.25 -11.92
N THR A 183 -9.32 -8.29 -12.84
CA THR A 183 -8.19 -7.57 -13.44
C THR A 183 -7.55 -6.57 -12.49
N PHE A 184 -8.34 -5.88 -11.65
CA PHE A 184 -7.87 -4.78 -10.83
C PHE A 184 -7.95 -5.05 -9.31
N GLY A 185 -8.34 -6.26 -8.91
CA GLY A 185 -8.40 -6.66 -7.51
C GLY A 185 -7.01 -6.87 -6.89
N ARG A 186 -6.93 -6.86 -5.56
CA ARG A 186 -5.71 -7.15 -4.81
C ARG A 186 -5.05 -8.46 -5.29
N GLY A 187 -3.75 -8.42 -5.55
CA GLY A 187 -2.97 -9.59 -5.97
C GLY A 187 -3.08 -9.96 -7.45
N SER A 188 -3.82 -9.18 -8.25
CA SER A 188 -3.81 -9.31 -9.71
C SER A 188 -2.52 -8.76 -10.33
N THR A 189 -2.24 -9.18 -11.56
CA THR A 189 -1.12 -8.68 -12.35
C THR A 189 -1.57 -7.47 -13.19
N PRO A 190 -0.88 -6.32 -13.10
CA PRO A 190 -1.20 -5.15 -13.92
C PRO A 190 -1.13 -5.45 -15.42
N PRO A 191 -2.18 -5.10 -16.20
CA PRO A 191 -2.17 -5.31 -17.64
C PRO A 191 -1.14 -4.41 -18.31
N GLN A 192 -0.30 -4.95 -19.19
CA GLN A 192 0.80 -4.21 -19.84
C GLN A 192 0.38 -3.50 -21.14
N SER A 193 -0.87 -3.66 -21.57
CA SER A 193 -1.40 -3.11 -22.81
C SER A 193 -2.88 -2.75 -22.62
N PRO A 194 -3.39 -1.71 -23.31
CA PRO A 194 -4.80 -1.39 -23.31
C PRO A 194 -5.67 -2.43 -24.05
N SER A 195 -5.07 -3.31 -24.85
CA SER A 195 -5.82 -4.30 -25.64
C SER A 195 -6.66 -5.21 -24.75
N GLY A 196 -7.98 -5.24 -24.96
CA GLY A 196 -8.91 -6.05 -24.16
C GLY A 196 -9.21 -5.48 -22.77
N HIS A 197 -8.75 -4.26 -22.45
CA HIS A 197 -8.95 -3.60 -21.18
C HIS A 197 -9.60 -2.21 -21.35
N PRO A 198 -10.23 -1.65 -20.31
CA PRO A 198 -10.86 -0.32 -20.41
C PRO A 198 -9.82 0.77 -20.71
N SER A 199 -10.17 1.71 -21.57
CA SER A 199 -9.34 2.89 -21.84
C SER A 199 -9.11 3.72 -20.57
N PRO A 200 -8.06 4.57 -20.53
CA PRO A 200 -7.85 5.53 -19.46
C PRO A 200 -9.08 6.39 -19.11
N THR A 201 -9.86 6.78 -20.12
CA THR A 201 -11.09 7.54 -19.95
C THR A 201 -12.18 6.71 -19.29
N GLU A 202 -12.37 5.46 -19.70
CA GLU A 202 -13.33 4.54 -19.06
C GLU A 202 -12.94 4.19 -17.63
N LEU A 203 -11.64 4.01 -17.34
CA LEU A 203 -11.14 3.78 -15.99
C LEU A 203 -11.42 4.98 -15.07
N LEU A 204 -11.16 6.21 -15.55
CA LEU A 204 -11.44 7.41 -14.79
C LEU A 204 -12.96 7.62 -14.60
N GLY A 205 -13.75 7.40 -15.65
CA GLY A 205 -15.21 7.43 -15.57
C GLY A 205 -15.74 6.46 -14.51
N LYS A 206 -15.20 5.24 -14.49
CA LYS A 206 -15.57 4.23 -13.50
C LYS A 206 -15.18 4.61 -12.08
N LEU A 207 -13.97 5.14 -11.88
CA LEU A 207 -13.53 5.63 -10.56
C LEU A 207 -14.44 6.76 -10.05
N ASN A 208 -14.87 7.67 -10.93
CA ASN A 208 -15.77 8.75 -10.57
C ASN A 208 -17.17 8.25 -10.23
N GLU A 209 -17.71 7.31 -11.01
CA GLU A 209 -19.02 6.70 -10.79
C GLU A 209 -19.07 5.96 -9.43
N VAL A 210 -18.04 5.14 -9.14
CA VAL A 210 -17.92 4.45 -7.85
C VAL A 210 -17.89 5.45 -6.69
N HIS A 211 -17.10 6.52 -6.82
CA HIS A 211 -16.98 7.52 -5.78
C HIS A 211 -18.28 8.27 -5.51
N GLN A 212 -18.98 8.70 -6.55
CA GLN A 212 -20.29 9.34 -6.38
C GLN A 212 -21.27 8.42 -5.65
N ASN A 213 -21.33 7.14 -6.05
CA ASN A 213 -22.19 6.16 -5.40
C ASN A 213 -21.78 5.87 -3.95
N ALA A 214 -20.47 5.77 -3.69
CA ALA A 214 -19.93 5.55 -2.35
C ALA A 214 -20.23 6.73 -1.41
N MET A 215 -20.04 7.96 -1.87
CA MET A 215 -20.32 9.17 -1.10
C MET A 215 -21.82 9.31 -0.80
N ASN A 216 -22.68 9.00 -1.78
CA ASN A 216 -24.13 8.95 -1.57
C ASN A 216 -24.53 7.88 -0.54
N GLU A 217 -23.91 6.70 -0.58
CA GLU A 217 -24.18 5.63 0.38
C GLU A 217 -23.83 6.08 1.80
N VAL A 218 -22.60 6.54 2.03
CA VAL A 218 -22.13 6.90 3.39
C VAL A 218 -22.83 8.12 3.97
N ALA A 219 -23.31 9.06 3.13
CA ALA A 219 -24.05 10.23 3.58
C ALA A 219 -25.43 9.89 4.19
N THR A 220 -25.96 8.69 3.92
CA THR A 220 -27.28 8.25 4.38
C THR A 220 -27.25 7.31 5.58
N LEU A 221 -26.05 6.94 6.06
CA LEU A 221 -25.91 5.97 7.14
C LEU A 221 -26.34 6.55 8.49
N ALA A 222 -27.19 5.80 9.19
CA ALA A 222 -27.45 6.06 10.60
C ALA A 222 -26.17 5.77 11.42
N PRO A 223 -25.82 6.61 12.41
CA PRO A 223 -24.60 6.44 13.18
C PRO A 223 -24.44 5.07 13.84
N GLU A 224 -25.53 4.44 14.27
CA GLU A 224 -25.53 3.13 14.92
C GLU A 224 -25.07 2.03 13.95
N VAL A 225 -25.44 2.14 12.67
CA VAL A 225 -25.05 1.17 11.63
C VAL A 225 -23.53 1.18 11.42
N LEU A 226 -22.85 2.31 11.68
CA LEU A 226 -21.39 2.40 11.54
C LEU A 226 -20.63 1.46 12.49
N LEU A 227 -21.29 0.99 13.56
CA LEU A 227 -20.71 0.13 14.57
C LEU A 227 -20.89 -1.37 14.27
N ASP A 228 -21.63 -1.72 13.22
CA ASP A 228 -21.78 -3.12 12.79
C ASP A 228 -20.43 -3.71 12.37
N ASP A 229 -20.16 -4.95 12.76
CA ASP A 229 -18.92 -5.66 12.47
C ASP A 229 -18.67 -5.84 10.96
N VAL A 230 -17.40 -5.77 10.58
CA VAL A 230 -16.94 -6.11 9.22
C VAL A 230 -15.62 -6.89 9.26
N GLU A 231 -15.46 -7.76 8.26
CA GLU A 231 -14.18 -8.43 8.03
C GLU A 231 -13.09 -7.45 7.52
N MET A 232 -11.82 -7.81 7.69
CA MET A 232 -10.69 -7.06 7.14
C MET A 232 -10.80 -6.89 5.60
N PRO A 233 -10.44 -5.73 5.02
CA PRO A 233 -9.73 -4.63 5.67
C PRO A 233 -10.64 -3.60 6.36
N TYR A 234 -10.17 -3.15 7.53
CA TYR A 234 -10.64 -1.98 8.26
C TYR A 234 -9.43 -1.31 8.93
N ALA A 235 -9.60 -0.09 9.40
CA ALA A 235 -8.63 0.61 10.25
C ALA A 235 -9.24 0.92 11.61
N VAL A 236 -8.42 0.79 12.66
CA VAL A 236 -8.73 1.09 14.06
C VAL A 236 -9.80 0.18 14.67
N TYR A 237 -10.99 0.11 14.08
CA TYR A 237 -12.16 -0.59 14.61
C TYR A 237 -12.62 -1.70 13.66
N PRO A 238 -12.98 -2.91 14.15
CA PRO A 238 -13.47 -4.02 13.34
C PRO A 238 -14.92 -3.85 12.84
N CYS A 239 -15.33 -2.63 12.51
CA CYS A 239 -16.70 -2.28 12.13
C CYS A 239 -16.75 -1.47 10.83
N LYS A 240 -17.96 -1.20 10.33
CA LYS A 240 -18.21 -0.42 9.10
C LYS A 240 -17.51 0.94 9.11
N LEU A 241 -17.47 1.63 10.25
CA LEU A 241 -16.69 2.86 10.42
C LEU A 241 -15.20 2.62 10.09
N GLY A 242 -14.62 1.53 10.58
CA GLY A 242 -13.23 1.21 10.32
C GLY A 242 -12.93 0.94 8.84
N ALA A 243 -13.87 0.36 8.09
CA ALA A 243 -13.73 0.24 6.64
C ALA A 243 -13.71 1.61 5.95
N ILE A 244 -14.59 2.53 6.37
CA ILE A 244 -14.64 3.91 5.85
C ILE A 244 -13.37 4.69 6.21
N LEU A 245 -12.91 4.59 7.46
CA LEU A 245 -11.66 5.22 7.92
C LEU A 245 -10.44 4.71 7.14
N PHE A 246 -10.46 3.46 6.66
CA PHE A 246 -9.38 2.92 5.84
C PHE A 246 -9.37 3.48 4.41
N CYS A 247 -10.50 3.91 3.87
CA CYS A 247 -10.61 4.38 2.49
C CYS A 247 -9.65 5.54 2.13
N PRO A 248 -9.60 6.67 2.87
CA PRO A 248 -8.69 7.76 2.53
C PRO A 248 -7.21 7.38 2.68
N MET A 249 -6.89 6.53 3.66
CA MET A 249 -5.53 6.00 3.83
C MET A 249 -5.12 5.14 2.64
N HIS A 250 -6.00 4.23 2.22
CA HIS A 250 -5.78 3.38 1.07
C HIS A 250 -5.57 4.20 -0.21
N GLU A 251 -6.43 5.18 -0.47
CA GLU A 251 -6.29 6.02 -1.65
C GLU A 251 -4.98 6.83 -1.62
N THR A 252 -4.62 7.41 -0.47
CA THR A 252 -3.36 8.15 -0.31
C THR A 252 -2.12 7.28 -0.55
N LEU A 253 -2.13 6.02 -0.08
CA LEU A 253 -1.04 5.06 -0.36
C LEU A 253 -0.89 4.81 -1.86
N HIS A 254 -1.99 4.62 -2.57
CA HIS A 254 -1.98 4.42 -4.02
C HIS A 254 -1.65 5.70 -4.79
N ALA A 255 -2.01 6.88 -4.29
CA ALA A 255 -1.55 8.16 -4.84
C ALA A 255 -0.02 8.30 -4.73
N GLY A 256 0.58 7.86 -3.63
CA GLY A 256 2.03 7.75 -3.48
C GLY A 256 2.67 6.82 -4.53
N GLN A 257 2.05 5.66 -4.76
CA GLN A 257 2.51 4.73 -5.80
C GLN A 257 2.36 5.32 -7.21
N ILE A 258 1.26 6.04 -7.49
CA ILE A 258 1.07 6.79 -8.74
C ILE A 258 2.20 7.81 -8.93
N GLY A 259 2.53 8.57 -7.89
CA GLY A 259 3.64 9.53 -7.93
C GLY A 259 4.99 8.88 -8.26
N VAL A 260 5.30 7.73 -7.64
CA VAL A 260 6.53 6.98 -7.94
C VAL A 260 6.51 6.40 -9.36
N THR A 261 5.39 5.84 -9.80
CA THR A 261 5.23 5.31 -11.17
C THR A 261 5.44 6.42 -12.20
N ARG A 262 4.87 7.62 -11.98
CA ARG A 262 5.09 8.79 -12.85
C ARG A 262 6.58 9.14 -12.96
N ARG A 263 7.32 9.15 -11.84
CA ARG A 263 8.77 9.39 -11.86
C ARG A 263 9.53 8.29 -12.62
N GLY A 264 9.14 7.03 -12.45
CA GLY A 264 9.70 5.91 -13.22
C GLY A 264 9.42 6.02 -14.73
N LEU A 265 8.34 6.69 -15.11
CA LEU A 265 8.01 7.04 -16.49
C LEU A 265 8.82 8.26 -17.00
N GLY A 266 9.61 8.93 -16.17
CA GLY A 266 10.34 10.15 -16.52
C GLY A 266 9.47 11.40 -16.58
N LEU A 267 8.30 11.39 -15.94
CA LEU A 267 7.44 12.57 -15.83
C LEU A 267 7.88 13.45 -14.65
N GLU A 268 7.68 14.76 -14.80
CA GLU A 268 8.01 15.72 -13.75
C GLU A 268 7.24 15.44 -12.44
N PRO A 269 7.89 15.64 -11.28
CA PRO A 269 7.22 15.60 -9.98
C PRO A 269 6.10 16.63 -9.89
N ILE A 270 5.06 16.27 -9.16
CA ILE A 270 3.96 17.17 -8.84
C ILE A 270 4.00 17.34 -7.34
N ARG A 271 4.70 18.39 -6.90
CA ARG A 271 5.10 18.71 -5.53
C ARG A 271 6.28 17.92 -5.00
#